data_AF-A0A2W4QMU0-F1
#
_entry.id   AF-A0A2W4QMU0-F1
#
_cell.length_a   1.000
_cell.length_b   1.000
_cell.length_c   1.000
_cell.angle_alpha   90.00
_cell.angle_beta   90.00
_cell.angle_gamma   90.00
#
_symmetry.space_group_name_H-M   'P 1'
#
loop_
_entity.id
_entity.type
_entity.pdbx_description
1 polymer ?
#
loop_
_entity_poly.entity_id
_entity_poly.type
_entity_poly.pdbx_seq_one_letter_code
_entity_poly.pdbx_strand_id
1 'polypeptide(L)'
;MKPELAMSFTHFTRVGNSAILGGYVNKEPSVLLYELGARSMKIIPGFFQKDSELVDLRVNVNNTFNVVLIERSQRDERRVVFQTYDEHGQLLLEDVVTLDDRRTLQTGLTSMLIREDLILLGTWGEGNAKQSNGFFALPIDPFQDQKIKYTAFGELNHYLDYMKESRARRIRENTQQVVSSGGIPNFINYVMPYRIQEYEEGFLLFAEAYSPSSSFSDFSRPYGPYYYSPYYSPYGWYYPGYGRLYSRPYSYGYRSRNEEIKTYQSMVISFAPDGTVQWDHSLQLDDVRRGGLEQVADFHYVNGHLIFLEKHESEIRARWILPQDGEDDETVTQKILLPNPEDEIRSEKENEGGIQYWYGNNFFVWGYHTIRNTTMKERVREVFYINKVEVN
;
A
#
# COMPACT_ATOMS: atom_id res chain seq x y z
N MET A 1 0.56 22.60 -35.87
CA MET A 1 1.09 21.65 -34.87
C MET A 1 0.00 21.41 -33.85
N LYS A 2 -0.49 20.18 -33.70
CA LYS A 2 -1.31 19.83 -32.52
C LYS A 2 -0.34 19.73 -31.35
N PRO A 3 -0.57 20.41 -30.22
CA PRO A 3 0.27 20.23 -29.05
C PRO A 3 0.12 18.78 -28.56
N GLU A 4 1.21 18.02 -28.61
CA GLU A 4 1.28 16.72 -27.95
C GLU A 4 1.48 16.95 -26.46
N LEU A 5 0.48 16.61 -25.66
CA LEU A 5 0.54 16.71 -24.21
C LEU A 5 1.15 15.41 -23.68
N ALA A 6 2.42 15.45 -23.28
CA ALA A 6 3.06 14.29 -22.64
C ALA A 6 2.57 14.18 -21.19
N MET A 7 1.79 13.13 -20.90
CA MET A 7 1.32 12.80 -19.55
C MET A 7 2.09 11.61 -18.99
N SER A 8 2.53 11.72 -17.75
CA SER A 8 3.14 10.63 -16.97
C SER A 8 2.08 9.98 -16.09
N PHE A 9 1.68 8.75 -16.41
CA PHE A 9 0.65 8.02 -15.64
C PHE A 9 1.23 7.41 -14.36
N THR A 10 0.49 7.56 -13.26
CA THR A 10 0.83 7.06 -11.93
C THR A 10 -0.29 6.29 -11.25
N HIS A 11 -1.52 6.45 -11.72
CA HIS A 11 -2.70 5.77 -11.20
C HIS A 11 -3.53 5.27 -12.37
N PHE A 12 -4.10 4.07 -12.21
CA PHE A 12 -5.07 3.52 -13.13
C PHE A 12 -6.16 2.83 -12.33
N THR A 13 -7.40 3.13 -12.64
CA THR A 13 -8.53 2.36 -12.15
C THR A 13 -9.69 2.38 -13.12
N ARG A 14 -10.73 1.61 -12.83
CA ARG A 14 -11.94 1.52 -13.63
C ARG A 14 -13.18 1.64 -12.74
N VAL A 15 -14.07 2.52 -13.12
CA VAL A 15 -15.37 2.75 -12.47
C VAL A 15 -16.45 2.54 -13.53
N GLY A 16 -17.33 1.55 -13.33
CA GLY A 16 -18.37 1.23 -14.31
C GLY A 16 -17.80 1.02 -15.73
N ASN A 17 -18.22 1.88 -16.66
CA ASN A 17 -17.76 1.87 -18.05
C ASN A 17 -16.70 2.96 -18.37
N SER A 18 -16.08 3.53 -17.35
CA SER A 18 -15.06 4.57 -17.45
C SER A 18 -13.71 4.06 -16.94
N ALA A 19 -12.65 4.31 -17.69
CA ALA A 19 -11.28 4.14 -17.22
C ALA A 19 -10.76 5.49 -16.71
N ILE A 20 -10.21 5.50 -15.49
CA ILE A 20 -9.64 6.69 -14.86
C ILE A 20 -8.12 6.55 -14.82
N LEU A 21 -7.43 7.55 -15.35
CA LEU A 21 -5.99 7.61 -15.47
C LEU A 21 -5.48 8.84 -14.72
N GLY A 22 -4.84 8.63 -13.58
CA GLY A 22 -4.20 9.69 -12.81
C GLY A 22 -2.72 9.79 -13.15
N GLY A 23 -2.16 10.99 -13.09
CA GLY A 23 -0.79 11.23 -13.47
C GLY A 23 -0.40 12.69 -13.37
N TYR A 24 0.61 13.07 -14.15
CA TYR A 24 1.15 14.42 -14.17
C TYR A 24 1.32 14.93 -15.59
N VAL A 25 0.93 16.18 -15.80
CA VAL A 25 1.19 16.95 -17.02
C VAL A 25 1.99 18.17 -16.60
N ASN A 26 3.18 18.38 -17.19
CA ASN A 26 4.03 19.52 -16.86
C ASN A 26 4.22 19.76 -15.35
N LYS A 27 4.36 18.69 -14.56
CA LYS A 27 4.55 18.74 -13.11
C LYS A 27 3.31 19.08 -12.27
N GLU A 28 2.14 19.16 -12.89
CA GLU A 28 0.88 19.37 -12.19
C GLU A 28 0.07 18.06 -12.24
N PRO A 29 -0.58 17.66 -11.14
CA PRO A 29 -1.40 16.45 -11.15
C PRO A 29 -2.54 16.60 -12.16
N SER A 30 -2.94 15.49 -12.76
CA SER A 30 -4.02 15.47 -13.74
C SER A 30 -4.73 14.14 -13.69
N VAL A 31 -6.06 14.18 -13.83
CA VAL A 31 -6.91 13.00 -13.90
C VAL A 31 -7.64 13.03 -15.24
N LEU A 32 -7.43 11.99 -16.04
CA LEU A 32 -8.12 11.75 -17.29
C LEU A 32 -9.19 10.69 -17.08
N LEU A 33 -10.35 10.93 -17.66
CA LEU A 33 -11.45 9.98 -17.73
C LEU A 33 -11.65 9.58 -19.19
N TYR A 34 -11.61 8.28 -19.45
CA TYR A 34 -11.88 7.69 -20.75
C TYR A 34 -13.16 6.86 -20.70
N GLU A 35 -14.21 7.33 -21.37
CA GLU A 35 -15.50 6.64 -21.44
C GLU A 35 -15.42 5.55 -22.52
N LEU A 36 -15.43 4.28 -22.09
CA LEU A 36 -15.21 3.14 -22.99
C LEU A 36 -16.30 3.03 -24.07
N GLY A 37 -17.55 3.33 -23.71
CA GLY A 37 -18.69 3.27 -24.61
C GLY A 37 -18.68 4.37 -25.68
N ALA A 38 -18.44 5.62 -25.26
CA ALA A 38 -18.40 6.77 -26.17
C ALA A 38 -17.06 6.89 -26.92
N ARG A 39 -16.01 6.17 -26.47
CA ARG A 39 -14.62 6.30 -26.94
C ARG A 39 -14.13 7.75 -26.89
N SER A 40 -14.58 8.46 -25.84
CA SER A 40 -14.25 9.86 -25.60
C SER A 40 -13.32 9.97 -24.41
N MET A 41 -12.46 10.99 -24.44
CA MET A 41 -11.56 11.31 -23.34
C MET A 41 -11.88 12.71 -22.86
N LYS A 42 -11.91 12.89 -21.54
CA LYS A 42 -12.05 14.20 -20.91
C LYS A 42 -11.07 14.33 -19.74
N ILE A 43 -10.63 15.56 -19.53
CA ILE A 43 -9.83 15.93 -18.37
C ILE A 43 -10.81 16.32 -17.27
N ILE A 44 -10.61 15.79 -16.06
CA ILE A 44 -11.38 16.24 -14.89
C ILE A 44 -10.79 17.58 -14.43
N PRO A 45 -11.61 18.64 -14.28
CA PRO A 45 -11.14 19.93 -13.80
C PRO A 45 -10.69 19.86 -12.33
N GLY A 46 -9.89 20.83 -11.88
CA GLY A 46 -9.50 20.97 -10.46
C GLY A 46 -8.13 20.41 -10.08
N PHE A 47 -7.51 19.61 -10.96
CA PHE A 47 -6.23 18.93 -10.67
C PHE A 47 -4.96 19.69 -11.06
N PHE A 48 -5.04 20.66 -12.00
CA PHE A 48 -3.88 21.44 -12.47
C PHE A 48 -3.45 22.50 -11.45
N GLN A 49 -3.00 22.02 -10.30
CA GLN A 49 -2.50 22.83 -9.19
C GLN A 49 -1.00 22.62 -9.06
N LYS A 50 -0.26 23.73 -8.98
CA LYS A 50 1.16 23.70 -8.71
C LYS A 50 1.41 23.19 -7.29
N ASP A 51 2.58 22.60 -7.07
CA ASP A 51 2.98 22.16 -5.73
C ASP A 51 2.02 21.17 -5.08
N SER A 52 1.25 20.43 -5.90
CA SER A 52 0.31 19.42 -5.46
C SER A 52 0.74 18.02 -5.90
N GLU A 53 0.51 17.05 -5.03
CA GLU A 53 0.76 15.64 -5.28
C GLU A 53 -0.55 14.85 -5.31
N LEU A 54 -0.73 14.03 -6.36
CA LEU A 54 -1.78 13.02 -6.43
C LEU A 54 -1.39 11.80 -5.58
N VAL A 55 -2.04 11.65 -4.43
CA VAL A 55 -1.69 10.68 -3.38
C VAL A 55 -2.51 9.40 -3.45
N ASP A 56 -3.80 9.47 -3.77
CA ASP A 56 -4.64 8.28 -3.96
C ASP A 56 -5.66 8.54 -5.05
N LEU A 57 -6.02 7.47 -5.76
CA LEU A 57 -7.08 7.45 -6.76
C LEU A 57 -7.74 6.08 -6.69
N ARG A 58 -8.93 6.02 -6.11
CA ARG A 58 -9.54 4.76 -5.65
C ARG A 58 -11.01 4.66 -5.96
N VAL A 59 -11.46 3.46 -6.31
CA VAL A 59 -12.86 3.18 -6.64
C VAL A 59 -13.63 2.78 -5.40
N ASN A 60 -14.85 3.28 -5.31
CA ASN A 60 -15.81 2.95 -4.28
C ASN A 60 -16.79 1.89 -4.77
N VAL A 61 -17.44 1.20 -3.84
CA VAL A 61 -18.40 0.13 -4.17
C VAL A 61 -19.66 0.61 -4.89
N ASN A 62 -19.98 1.91 -4.81
CA ASN A 62 -21.17 2.55 -5.39
C ASN A 62 -20.92 3.19 -6.77
N ASN A 63 -19.88 2.75 -7.50
CA ASN A 63 -19.47 3.31 -8.80
C ASN A 63 -19.09 4.81 -8.76
N THR A 64 -18.57 5.28 -7.63
CA THR A 64 -17.84 6.55 -7.55
C THR A 64 -16.35 6.27 -7.38
N PHE A 65 -15.51 7.31 -7.39
CA PHE A 65 -14.11 7.20 -7.03
C PHE A 65 -13.63 8.39 -6.21
N ASN A 66 -12.73 8.10 -5.28
CA ASN A 66 -12.06 9.09 -4.45
C ASN A 66 -10.74 9.52 -5.11
N VAL A 67 -10.39 10.77 -4.92
CA VAL A 67 -9.10 11.35 -5.28
C VAL A 67 -8.58 12.14 -4.08
N VAL A 68 -7.30 11.95 -3.77
CA VAL A 68 -6.62 12.70 -2.71
C VAL A 68 -5.47 13.48 -3.30
N LEU A 69 -5.49 14.80 -3.07
CA LEU A 69 -4.37 15.68 -3.35
C LEU A 69 -3.76 16.17 -2.05
N ILE A 70 -2.44 16.32 -2.05
CA ILE A 70 -1.73 17.01 -0.98
C ILE A 70 -1.00 18.20 -1.58
N GLU A 71 -1.40 19.39 -1.16
CA GLU A 71 -0.74 20.66 -1.46
C GLU A 71 0.50 20.80 -0.55
N ARG A 72 1.68 20.84 -1.17
CA ARG A 72 3.00 20.89 -0.53
C ARG A 72 3.68 22.25 -0.68
N SER A 73 2.92 23.31 -0.97
CA SER A 73 3.47 24.66 -1.07
C SER A 73 4.27 24.98 0.19
N GLN A 74 5.47 25.55 0.01
CA GLN A 74 6.26 26.10 1.12
C GLN A 74 5.90 27.56 1.44
N ARG A 75 5.08 28.19 0.59
CA ARG A 75 4.70 29.60 0.71
C ARG A 75 3.28 29.78 1.21
N ASP A 76 2.42 28.80 0.94
CA ASP A 76 1.01 28.79 1.31
C ASP A 76 0.75 27.69 2.34
N GLU A 77 -0.42 27.74 2.97
CA GLU A 77 -0.87 26.68 3.87
C GLU A 77 -0.90 25.34 3.13
N ARG A 78 -0.28 24.33 3.73
CA ARG A 78 -0.32 22.96 3.22
C ARG A 78 -1.69 22.36 3.49
N ARG A 79 -2.27 21.67 2.52
CA ARG A 79 -3.64 21.16 2.59
C ARG A 79 -3.75 19.75 2.05
N VAL A 80 -4.69 18.99 2.61
CA VAL A 80 -5.20 17.76 2.03
C VAL A 80 -6.55 18.08 1.41
N VAL A 81 -6.70 17.75 0.13
CA VAL A 81 -7.96 17.89 -0.60
C VAL A 81 -8.44 16.50 -0.94
N PHE A 82 -9.52 16.08 -0.28
CA PHE A 82 -10.24 14.85 -0.56
C PHE A 82 -11.43 15.16 -1.45
N GLN A 83 -11.61 14.40 -2.53
CA GLN A 83 -12.72 14.59 -3.45
C GLN A 83 -13.31 13.24 -3.86
N THR A 84 -14.64 13.16 -3.94
CA THR A 84 -15.35 12.03 -4.54
C THR A 84 -16.03 12.45 -5.82
N TYR A 85 -15.86 11.66 -6.89
CA TYR A 85 -16.44 11.88 -8.20
C TYR A 85 -17.32 10.71 -8.62
N ASP A 86 -18.37 10.96 -9.39
CA ASP A 86 -19.14 9.89 -10.05
C ASP A 86 -18.37 9.24 -11.21
N GLU A 87 -18.94 8.19 -11.84
CA GLU A 87 -18.33 7.52 -13.00
C GLU A 87 -18.15 8.39 -14.25
N HIS A 88 -18.74 9.59 -14.25
CA HIS A 88 -18.63 10.60 -15.30
C HIS A 88 -17.73 11.76 -14.89
N GLY A 89 -17.05 11.71 -13.75
CA GLY A 89 -16.15 12.78 -13.31
C GLY A 89 -16.86 14.06 -12.84
N GLN A 90 -18.14 13.98 -12.47
CA GLN A 90 -18.83 15.03 -11.73
C GLN A 90 -18.42 14.96 -10.26
N LEU A 91 -18.00 16.09 -9.69
CA LEU A 91 -17.66 16.20 -8.26
C LEU A 91 -18.93 16.05 -7.42
N LEU A 92 -18.90 15.14 -6.46
CA LEU A 92 -20.00 14.85 -5.53
C LEU A 92 -19.72 15.34 -4.11
N LEU A 93 -18.46 15.24 -3.67
CA LEU A 93 -18.03 15.61 -2.32
C LEU A 93 -16.62 16.20 -2.39
N GLU A 94 -16.36 17.24 -1.61
CA GLU A 94 -15.03 17.81 -1.40
C GLU A 94 -14.87 18.12 0.08
N ASP A 95 -13.74 17.71 0.65
CA ASP A 95 -13.31 18.03 2.00
C ASP A 95 -11.86 18.53 1.96
N VAL A 96 -11.59 19.65 2.63
CA VAL A 96 -10.30 20.34 2.60
C VAL A 96 -9.81 20.55 4.02
N VAL A 97 -8.67 19.95 4.34
CA VAL A 97 -8.10 19.97 5.68
C VAL A 97 -6.70 20.56 5.67
N THR A 98 -6.48 21.59 6.49
CA THR A 98 -5.17 22.23 6.62
C THR A 98 -4.21 21.34 7.43
N LEU A 99 -2.98 21.23 6.95
CA LEU A 99 -1.90 20.47 7.57
C LEU A 99 -1.12 21.32 8.58
N ASP A 100 -0.76 20.70 9.71
CA ASP A 100 0.16 21.26 10.69
C ASP A 100 1.58 21.36 10.10
N ASP A 101 2.22 22.53 10.20
CA ASP A 101 3.58 22.83 9.73
C ASP A 101 4.67 21.85 10.21
N ARG A 102 4.46 21.19 11.36
CA ARG A 102 5.46 20.28 11.93
C ARG A 102 5.44 18.88 11.33
N ARG A 103 4.32 18.45 10.75
CA ARG A 103 4.13 17.09 10.25
C ARG A 103 3.93 17.10 8.74
N THR A 104 4.33 16.02 8.09
CA THR A 104 4.12 15.82 6.66
C THR A 104 3.49 14.46 6.44
N LEU A 105 2.40 14.41 5.67
CA LEU A 105 1.80 13.15 5.26
C LEU A 105 2.59 12.58 4.09
N GLN A 106 3.02 11.32 4.21
CA GLN A 106 3.92 10.65 3.28
C GLN A 106 3.17 9.75 2.29
N THR A 107 2.18 9.03 2.79
CA THR A 107 1.34 8.11 2.01
C THR A 107 -0.11 8.32 2.38
N GLY A 108 -1.04 7.84 1.56
CA GLY A 108 -2.46 7.93 1.87
C GLY A 108 -3.26 6.90 1.08
N LEU A 109 -4.23 6.29 1.75
CA LEU A 109 -5.18 5.33 1.22
C LEU A 109 -6.57 5.71 1.71
N THR A 110 -7.52 5.81 0.79
CA THR A 110 -8.92 6.08 1.10
C THR A 110 -9.69 4.79 1.35
N SER A 111 -10.72 4.83 2.19
CA SER A 111 -11.74 3.76 2.23
C SER A 111 -12.51 3.68 0.90
N MET A 112 -13.26 2.59 0.70
CA MET A 112 -13.99 2.26 -0.53
C MET A 112 -15.51 2.42 -0.38
N LEU A 113 -15.96 3.11 0.68
CA LEU A 113 -17.37 3.47 0.89
C LEU A 113 -18.27 2.23 1.06
N ILE A 114 -17.75 1.17 1.68
CA ILE A 114 -18.55 0.01 2.13
C ILE A 114 -19.43 0.42 3.32
N ARG A 115 -18.89 1.31 4.16
CA ARG A 115 -19.58 2.02 5.24
C ARG A 115 -20.00 3.42 4.78
N GLU A 116 -20.88 4.04 5.55
CA GLU A 116 -21.22 5.47 5.38
C GLU A 116 -20.04 6.38 5.75
N ASP A 117 -19.25 5.96 6.74
CA ASP A 117 -18.04 6.66 7.17
C ASP A 117 -16.93 6.57 6.10
N LEU A 118 -16.31 7.71 5.79
CA LEU A 118 -15.14 7.78 4.91
C LEU A 118 -13.89 8.15 5.72
N ILE A 119 -12.75 7.57 5.35
CA ILE A 119 -11.49 7.84 6.03
C ILE A 119 -10.31 7.83 5.04
N LEU A 120 -9.33 8.68 5.32
CA LEU A 120 -8.00 8.64 4.74
C LEU A 120 -7.01 8.16 5.81
N LEU A 121 -6.35 7.04 5.54
CA LEU A 121 -5.32 6.46 6.41
C LEU A 121 -3.97 6.45 5.70
N GLY A 122 -2.89 6.66 6.43
CA GLY A 122 -1.57 6.65 5.83
C GLY A 122 -0.45 6.81 6.85
N THR A 123 0.75 7.11 6.36
CA THR A 123 1.91 7.37 7.21
C THR A 123 2.26 8.86 7.25
N TRP A 124 2.80 9.30 8.38
CA TRP A 124 3.31 10.66 8.55
C TRP A 124 4.75 10.64 9.03
N GLY A 125 5.46 11.72 8.73
CA GLY A 125 6.81 11.97 9.21
C GLY A 125 7.08 13.45 9.48
N GLU A 126 8.33 13.76 9.82
CA GLU A 126 8.80 15.12 10.04
C GLU A 126 9.59 15.65 8.82
N GLY A 127 9.26 16.86 8.38
CA GLY A 127 9.93 17.53 7.26
C GLY A 127 9.92 16.68 5.98
N ASN A 128 11.11 16.42 5.44
CA ASN A 128 11.33 15.62 4.21
C ASN A 128 11.94 14.24 4.51
N ALA A 129 11.79 13.73 5.74
CA ALA A 129 12.28 12.39 6.09
C ALA A 129 11.60 11.32 5.21
N LYS A 130 12.39 10.34 4.76
CA LYS A 130 11.86 9.17 4.04
C LYS A 130 11.20 8.15 4.97
N GLN A 131 11.64 8.13 6.22
CA GLN A 131 11.09 7.30 7.27
C GLN A 131 9.89 7.99 7.89
N SER A 132 8.91 7.21 8.30
CA SER A 132 7.73 7.66 9.00
C SER A 132 7.98 7.67 10.51
N ASN A 133 7.27 8.52 11.24
CA ASN A 133 7.19 8.49 12.70
C ASN A 133 5.97 7.68 13.17
N GLY A 134 4.97 7.48 12.29
CA GLY A 134 3.73 6.83 12.65
C GLY A 134 2.70 6.76 11.53
N PHE A 135 1.47 6.45 11.94
CA PHE A 135 0.28 6.44 11.11
C PHE A 135 -0.62 7.64 11.41
N PHE A 136 -1.36 8.09 10.42
CA PHE A 136 -2.40 9.10 10.62
C PHE A 136 -3.75 8.57 10.15
N ALA A 137 -4.79 9.15 10.74
CA ALA A 137 -6.16 8.96 10.35
C ALA A 137 -6.84 10.32 10.18
N LEU A 138 -7.51 10.49 9.06
CA LEU A 138 -8.35 11.63 8.77
C LEU A 138 -9.73 11.11 8.37
N PRO A 139 -10.73 11.12 9.28
CA PRO A 139 -12.10 10.92 8.87
C PRO A 139 -12.52 12.05 7.93
N ILE A 140 -13.41 11.74 6.99
CA ILE A 140 -13.86 12.69 5.97
C ILE A 140 -15.26 13.15 6.34
N ASP A 141 -15.42 14.44 6.63
CA ASP A 141 -16.72 15.07 6.87
C ASP A 141 -16.67 16.51 6.39
N PRO A 142 -17.27 16.82 5.22
CA PRO A 142 -17.24 18.16 4.66
C PRO A 142 -18.08 19.17 5.47
N PHE A 143 -18.82 18.73 6.49
CA PHE A 143 -19.67 19.58 7.33
C PHE A 143 -19.05 19.95 8.67
N GLN A 144 -17.91 19.37 9.04
CA GLN A 144 -17.25 19.60 10.33
C GLN A 144 -15.76 19.87 10.16
N ASP A 145 -15.22 20.77 11.00
CA ASP A 145 -13.78 20.98 11.08
C ASP A 145 -13.10 19.75 11.71
N GLN A 146 -12.65 18.85 10.85
CA GLN A 146 -11.97 17.63 11.21
C GLN A 146 -10.47 17.87 11.46
N LYS A 147 -9.89 17.12 12.40
CA LYS A 147 -8.45 17.15 12.68
C LYS A 147 -7.84 15.81 12.35
N ILE A 148 -6.67 15.86 11.72
CA ILE A 148 -5.85 14.68 11.50
C ILE A 148 -5.38 14.14 12.85
N LYS A 149 -5.68 12.87 13.12
CA LYS A 149 -5.17 12.14 14.26
C LYS A 149 -3.85 11.49 13.88
N TYR A 150 -2.82 11.70 14.69
CA TYR A 150 -1.50 11.14 14.49
C TYR A 150 -1.20 10.14 15.60
N THR A 151 -0.81 8.93 15.22
CA THR A 151 -0.37 7.88 16.14
C THR A 151 1.07 7.52 15.80
N ALA A 152 2.01 7.78 16.70
CA ALA A 152 3.40 7.38 16.55
C ALA A 152 3.55 5.87 16.71
N PHE A 153 4.57 5.28 16.07
CA PHE A 153 4.80 3.82 16.16
C PHE A 153 4.99 3.30 17.59
N GLY A 154 5.57 4.11 18.48
CA GLY A 154 5.76 3.73 19.87
C GLY A 154 4.50 3.81 20.74
N GLU A 155 3.39 4.32 20.21
CA GLU A 155 2.07 4.29 20.87
C GLU A 155 1.31 3.00 20.60
N LEU A 156 1.73 2.25 19.57
CA LEU A 156 1.14 0.97 19.19
C LEU A 156 1.64 -0.16 20.10
N ASN A 157 0.74 -1.09 20.41
CA ASN A 157 0.98 -2.17 21.35
C ASN A 157 1.88 -3.23 20.74
N HIS A 158 1.58 -3.70 19.52
CA HIS A 158 2.23 -4.85 18.89
C HIS A 158 3.17 -4.48 17.73
N TYR A 159 3.24 -3.19 17.37
CA TYR A 159 4.13 -2.72 16.31
C TYR A 159 5.61 -3.05 16.57
N LEU A 160 6.06 -3.02 17.82
CA LEU A 160 7.47 -3.21 18.18
C LEU A 160 7.82 -4.66 18.55
N ASP A 161 6.95 -5.63 18.26
CA ASP A 161 7.16 -7.01 18.73
C ASP A 161 8.27 -7.75 17.96
N TYR A 162 8.62 -7.27 16.77
CA TYR A 162 9.76 -7.78 15.98
C TYR A 162 11.15 -7.52 16.62
N MET A 163 11.23 -6.69 17.68
CA MET A 163 12.48 -6.35 18.34
C MET A 163 12.53 -6.85 19.79
N LYS A 164 13.74 -6.84 20.37
CA LYS A 164 13.96 -7.22 21.77
C LYS A 164 13.11 -6.35 22.70
N GLU A 165 12.44 -7.00 23.66
CA GLU A 165 11.51 -6.37 24.59
C GLU A 165 12.08 -5.13 25.31
N SER A 166 13.35 -5.19 25.74
CA SER A 166 14.00 -4.06 26.41
C SER A 166 14.16 -2.81 25.52
N ARG A 167 14.38 -3.01 24.21
CA ARG A 167 14.44 -1.93 23.24
C ARG A 167 13.04 -1.38 22.96
N ALA A 168 12.07 -2.27 22.77
CA ALA A 168 10.67 -1.90 22.55
C ALA A 168 10.14 -1.05 23.72
N ARG A 169 10.36 -1.50 24.96
CA ARG A 169 9.95 -0.78 26.18
C ARG A 169 10.53 0.63 26.24
N ARG A 170 11.83 0.78 25.99
CA ARG A 170 12.48 2.11 25.96
C ARG A 170 11.89 3.03 24.88
N ILE A 171 11.53 2.49 23.72
CA ILE A 171 10.88 3.26 22.65
C ILE A 171 9.48 3.70 23.09
N ARG A 172 8.67 2.80 23.66
CA ARG A 172 7.32 3.10 24.16
C ARG A 172 7.36 4.18 25.26
N GLU A 173 8.20 4.02 26.27
CA GLU A 173 8.36 4.99 27.38
C GLU A 173 8.77 6.39 26.87
N ASN A 174 9.78 6.44 25.99
CA ASN A 174 10.21 7.71 25.38
C ASN A 174 9.11 8.34 24.53
N THR A 175 8.42 7.52 23.73
CA THR A 175 7.31 7.99 22.89
C THR A 175 6.20 8.60 23.74
N GLN A 176 5.77 7.92 24.80
CA GLN A 176 4.75 8.41 25.73
C GLN A 176 5.15 9.75 26.37
N GLN A 177 6.41 9.89 26.80
CA GLN A 177 6.92 11.14 27.37
C GLN A 177 6.94 12.29 26.35
N VAL A 178 7.35 12.02 25.11
CA VAL A 178 7.43 13.05 24.05
C VAL A 178 6.04 13.45 23.56
N VAL A 179 5.14 12.49 23.34
CA VAL A 179 3.76 12.76 22.89
C VAL A 179 2.98 13.54 23.94
N SER A 180 3.10 13.19 25.22
CA SER A 180 2.41 13.91 26.32
C SER A 180 2.86 15.36 26.49
N SER A 181 4.07 15.71 26.01
CA SER A 181 4.56 17.10 25.97
C SER A 181 4.28 17.81 24.63
N GLY A 182 3.55 17.16 23.71
CA GLY A 182 3.22 17.70 22.38
C GLY A 182 4.37 17.67 21.37
N GLY A 183 5.42 16.90 21.63
CA GLY A 183 6.56 16.72 20.74
C GLY A 183 6.37 15.60 19.71
N ILE A 184 7.32 15.49 18.77
CA ILE A 184 7.40 14.40 17.80
C ILE A 184 8.43 13.36 18.29
N PRO A 185 8.05 12.09 18.48
CA PRO A 185 8.97 11.04 18.90
C PRO A 185 10.08 10.76 17.88
N ASN A 186 11.29 10.49 18.37
CA ASN A 186 12.47 10.25 17.53
C ASN A 186 12.50 8.87 16.85
N PHE A 187 11.65 7.92 17.28
CA PHE A 187 11.61 6.61 16.66
C PHE A 187 10.94 6.70 15.30
N ILE A 188 11.67 6.29 14.28
CA ILE A 188 11.24 6.34 12.88
C ILE A 188 11.51 5.02 12.19
N ASN A 189 10.69 4.69 11.20
CA ASN A 189 10.79 3.45 10.45
C ASN A 189 10.33 3.63 9.00
N TYR A 190 10.81 2.79 8.08
CA TYR A 190 10.25 2.74 6.73
C TYR A 190 9.03 1.83 6.75
N VAL A 191 7.86 2.39 6.43
CA VAL A 191 6.59 1.67 6.42
C VAL A 191 5.82 2.01 5.17
N MET A 192 5.21 0.99 4.57
CA MET A 192 4.37 1.13 3.38
C MET A 192 2.98 0.56 3.66
N PRO A 193 1.92 1.38 3.70
CA PRO A 193 0.55 0.90 3.70
C PRO A 193 0.23 0.20 2.37
N TYR A 194 -0.64 -0.79 2.35
CA TYR A 194 -1.04 -1.52 1.14
C TYR A 194 -2.55 -1.56 0.92
N ARG A 195 -3.34 -1.79 1.97
CA ARG A 195 -4.79 -2.01 1.83
C ARG A 195 -5.56 -1.51 3.05
N ILE A 196 -6.82 -1.13 2.83
CA ILE A 196 -7.80 -0.91 3.88
C ILE A 196 -8.89 -1.98 3.73
N GLN A 197 -9.29 -2.59 4.84
CA GLN A 197 -10.52 -3.37 4.93
C GLN A 197 -11.51 -2.65 5.85
N GLU A 198 -12.73 -2.46 5.39
CA GLU A 198 -13.83 -1.91 6.19
C GLU A 198 -14.56 -3.04 6.90
N TYR A 199 -14.90 -2.84 8.18
CA TYR A 199 -15.62 -3.82 9.00
C TYR A 199 -16.56 -3.11 9.98
N GLU A 200 -17.35 -3.85 10.76
CA GLU A 200 -18.44 -3.29 11.59
C GLU A 200 -17.99 -2.22 12.59
N GLU A 201 -16.79 -2.33 13.17
CA GLU A 201 -16.32 -1.38 14.18
C GLU A 201 -15.45 -0.25 13.60
N GLY A 202 -15.10 -0.29 12.31
CA GLY A 202 -14.29 0.74 11.66
C GLY A 202 -13.46 0.25 10.49
N PHE A 203 -12.16 0.54 10.51
CA PHE A 203 -11.22 0.39 9.40
C PHE A 203 -9.95 -0.33 9.81
N LEU A 204 -9.51 -1.30 9.01
CA LEU A 204 -8.27 -2.04 9.20
C LEU A 204 -7.25 -1.61 8.14
N LEU A 205 -6.17 -0.96 8.55
CA LEU A 205 -5.05 -0.61 7.68
C LEU A 205 -4.00 -1.71 7.71
N PHE A 206 -3.68 -2.27 6.55
CA PHE A 206 -2.55 -3.17 6.39
C PHE A 206 -1.33 -2.44 5.85
N ALA A 207 -0.18 -2.67 6.47
CA ALA A 207 1.09 -2.08 6.10
C ALA A 207 2.25 -3.04 6.34
N GLU A 208 3.40 -2.78 5.72
CA GLU A 208 4.62 -3.55 5.95
C GLU A 208 5.78 -2.61 6.27
N ALA A 209 6.63 -3.04 7.21
CA ALA A 209 7.87 -2.37 7.54
C ALA A 209 9.03 -2.99 6.76
N TYR A 210 9.87 -2.12 6.20
CA TYR A 210 10.99 -2.53 5.36
C TYR A 210 12.29 -1.81 5.71
N SER A 211 13.39 -2.29 5.15
CA SER A 211 14.70 -1.70 5.27
C SER A 211 15.32 -1.68 3.88
N PRO A 212 15.44 -0.51 3.23
CA PRO A 212 16.13 -0.41 1.95
C PRO A 212 17.64 -0.60 2.15
N SER A 213 18.35 -1.20 1.17
CA SER A 213 19.81 -1.24 1.17
C SER A 213 20.41 0.18 1.09
N SER A 214 21.64 0.40 1.57
CA SER A 214 22.28 1.73 1.52
C SER A 214 22.53 2.24 0.09
N SER A 215 22.56 1.32 -0.87
CA SER A 215 22.61 1.59 -2.31
C SER A 215 21.22 1.61 -2.97
N PHE A 216 20.14 1.41 -2.21
CA PHE A 216 18.77 1.57 -2.68
C PHE A 216 18.55 3.04 -3.01
N SER A 217 18.80 3.35 -4.26
CA SER A 217 18.31 4.57 -4.83
C SER A 217 16.87 4.28 -5.26
N ASP A 218 15.89 5.08 -4.84
CA ASP A 218 14.57 5.09 -5.48
C ASP A 218 14.69 5.35 -7.01
N PHE A 219 15.88 5.76 -7.45
CA PHE A 219 16.35 5.74 -8.82
C PHE A 219 16.63 4.30 -9.31
N SER A 220 15.56 3.60 -9.64
CA SER A 220 15.63 2.63 -10.73
C SER A 220 16.01 3.37 -12.03
N ARG A 221 17.31 3.68 -12.21
CA ARG A 221 17.88 4.17 -13.46
C ARG A 221 17.80 3.02 -14.47
N PRO A 222 17.00 3.12 -15.54
CA PRO A 222 17.15 2.22 -16.66
C PRO A 222 18.45 2.60 -17.37
N TYR A 223 19.55 1.91 -17.06
CA TYR A 223 20.80 2.05 -17.79
C TYR A 223 20.61 1.42 -19.18
N GLY A 224 20.18 2.24 -20.14
CA GLY A 224 20.13 1.93 -21.57
C GLY A 224 20.67 3.13 -22.35
N PRO A 225 21.75 2.99 -23.14
CA PRO A 225 22.54 4.13 -23.61
C PRO A 225 21.90 4.98 -24.73
N TYR A 226 20.60 4.83 -25.02
CA TYR A 226 19.95 5.55 -26.13
C TYR A 226 18.49 5.96 -25.90
N TYR A 227 17.95 5.87 -24.68
CA TYR A 227 16.58 6.31 -24.39
C TYR A 227 16.53 7.22 -23.16
N TYR A 228 16.41 8.52 -23.41
CA TYR A 228 16.07 9.52 -22.41
C TYR A 228 14.64 9.26 -21.93
N SER A 229 14.52 8.65 -20.75
CA SER A 229 13.26 8.25 -20.12
C SER A 229 12.55 9.48 -19.51
N PRO A 230 11.37 9.89 -20.00
CA PRO A 230 10.68 11.11 -19.56
C PRO A 230 9.81 10.94 -18.29
N TYR A 231 9.92 9.81 -17.60
CA TYR A 231 9.06 9.42 -16.46
C TYR A 231 9.48 10.08 -15.13
N TYR A 232 9.45 11.41 -15.08
CA TYR A 232 9.74 12.17 -13.88
C TYR A 232 8.44 12.80 -13.33
N SER A 233 7.99 12.36 -12.15
CA SER A 233 7.22 13.26 -11.29
C SER A 233 8.14 14.43 -10.91
N PRO A 234 7.69 15.69 -10.97
CA PRO A 234 8.43 16.84 -10.43
C PRO A 234 8.95 16.66 -9.01
N TYR A 235 8.22 15.90 -8.20
CA TYR A 235 8.51 15.62 -6.80
C TYR A 235 9.11 14.22 -6.65
N GLY A 236 9.93 13.79 -7.63
CA GLY A 236 10.61 12.48 -7.73
C GLY A 236 11.60 12.14 -6.60
N TRP A 237 11.20 12.40 -5.36
CA TRP A 237 11.97 12.28 -4.14
C TRP A 237 11.16 11.78 -2.94
N TYR A 238 9.83 11.53 -3.06
CA TYR A 238 9.02 11.42 -1.83
C TYR A 238 7.81 10.46 -1.82
N TYR A 239 7.47 9.72 -2.89
CA TYR A 239 6.28 8.84 -2.82
C TYR A 239 6.62 7.34 -2.82
N PRO A 240 6.57 6.65 -1.66
CA PRO A 240 6.73 5.20 -1.55
C PRO A 240 5.68 4.39 -2.34
N GLY A 241 4.51 4.98 -2.65
CA GLY A 241 3.44 4.31 -3.38
C GLY A 241 3.60 4.24 -4.90
N TYR A 242 4.67 4.83 -5.46
CA TYR A 242 4.93 4.79 -6.90
C TYR A 242 5.17 3.36 -7.42
N GLY A 243 5.57 2.43 -6.52
CA GLY A 243 5.74 1.02 -6.81
C GLY A 243 4.43 0.26 -7.11
N ARG A 244 3.25 0.78 -6.73
CA ARG A 244 1.97 0.06 -6.83
C ARG A 244 1.57 -0.37 -8.23
N LEU A 245 2.02 0.35 -9.28
CA LEU A 245 1.71 0.01 -10.67
C LEU A 245 2.90 -0.55 -11.45
N TYR A 246 4.06 -0.65 -10.82
CA TYR A 246 5.31 -1.06 -11.48
C TYR A 246 5.88 -2.37 -10.91
N SER A 247 5.02 -3.34 -10.60
CA SER A 247 5.39 -4.74 -10.80
C SER A 247 5.47 -4.98 -12.31
N ARG A 248 6.64 -4.72 -12.92
CA ARG A 248 6.87 -5.08 -14.32
C ARG A 248 7.07 -6.60 -14.41
N PRO A 249 6.15 -7.38 -15.01
CA PRO A 249 6.42 -8.78 -15.32
C PRO A 249 7.53 -8.97 -16.39
N TYR A 250 7.89 -7.90 -17.11
CA TYR A 250 8.90 -7.95 -18.17
C TYR A 250 9.81 -6.71 -18.14
N SER A 251 10.85 -6.74 -17.30
CA SER A 251 11.98 -5.80 -17.39
C SER A 251 13.22 -6.56 -17.85
N TYR A 252 13.39 -6.71 -19.16
CA TYR A 252 14.63 -7.20 -19.76
C TYR A 252 15.63 -6.03 -19.81
N GLY A 253 16.43 -5.89 -18.77
CA GLY A 253 17.45 -4.84 -18.66
C GLY A 253 18.17 -4.94 -17.32
N TYR A 254 19.49 -4.76 -17.34
CA TYR A 254 20.41 -4.90 -16.21
C TYR A 254 19.86 -4.28 -14.91
N ARG A 255 19.26 -5.12 -14.04
CA ARG A 255 19.04 -4.76 -12.64
C ARG A 255 20.43 -4.54 -12.03
N SER A 256 20.69 -3.35 -11.51
CA SER A 256 21.84 -3.14 -10.64
C SER A 256 21.74 -4.17 -9.52
N ARG A 257 22.71 -5.08 -9.43
CA ARG A 257 22.70 -6.29 -8.57
C ARG A 257 22.57 -6.01 -7.05
N ASN A 258 22.41 -4.75 -6.63
CA ASN A 258 22.64 -4.28 -5.26
C ASN A 258 21.49 -3.42 -4.66
N GLU A 259 20.36 -3.29 -5.35
CA GLU A 259 19.15 -2.64 -4.80
C GLU A 259 18.22 -3.70 -4.26
N GLU A 260 18.18 -3.82 -2.94
CA GLU A 260 17.42 -4.86 -2.24
C GLU A 260 16.62 -4.19 -1.13
N ILE A 261 15.34 -4.51 -1.09
CA ILE A 261 14.44 -4.12 -0.02
C ILE A 261 14.19 -5.34 0.83
N LYS A 262 14.49 -5.19 2.12
CA LYS A 262 14.25 -6.21 3.12
C LYS A 262 12.97 -5.89 3.88
N THR A 263 11.90 -6.61 3.63
CA THR A 263 10.65 -6.53 4.38
C THR A 263 10.69 -7.53 5.53
N TYR A 264 10.46 -7.07 6.76
CA TYR A 264 10.68 -7.90 7.96
C TYR A 264 9.46 -7.98 8.88
N GLN A 265 8.42 -7.20 8.60
CA GLN A 265 7.20 -7.22 9.39
C GLN A 265 6.01 -6.76 8.54
N SER A 266 4.89 -7.46 8.73
CA SER A 266 3.57 -7.04 8.27
C SER A 266 2.72 -6.66 9.48
N MET A 267 1.77 -5.75 9.32
CA MET A 267 0.91 -5.31 10.42
C MET A 267 -0.48 -4.92 9.97
N VAL A 268 -1.43 -5.06 10.88
CA VAL A 268 -2.79 -4.54 10.75
C VAL A 268 -3.07 -3.64 11.93
N ILE A 269 -3.64 -2.47 11.66
CA ILE A 269 -4.04 -1.49 12.66
C ILE A 269 -5.52 -1.23 12.50
N SER A 270 -6.27 -1.39 13.58
CA SER A 270 -7.68 -1.03 13.62
C SER A 270 -7.88 0.41 14.06
N PHE A 271 -8.71 1.12 13.30
CA PHE A 271 -9.16 2.47 13.56
C PHE A 271 -10.68 2.48 13.71
N ALA A 272 -11.16 3.10 14.78
CA ALA A 272 -12.56 3.48 14.92
C ALA A 272 -12.97 4.50 13.83
N PRO A 273 -14.27 4.74 13.59
CA PRO A 273 -14.73 5.66 12.55
C PRO A 273 -14.21 7.09 12.73
N ASP A 274 -13.97 7.50 13.97
CA ASP A 274 -13.40 8.80 14.30
C ASP A 274 -11.88 8.87 14.10
N GLY A 275 -11.23 7.79 13.67
CA GLY A 275 -9.78 7.69 13.45
C GLY A 275 -8.95 7.36 14.69
N THR A 276 -9.57 7.00 15.82
CA THR A 276 -8.84 6.53 17.01
C THR A 276 -8.37 5.08 16.81
N VAL A 277 -7.10 4.78 17.13
CA VAL A 277 -6.59 3.41 17.10
C VAL A 277 -7.26 2.58 18.20
N GLN A 278 -7.80 1.41 17.83
CA GLN A 278 -8.44 0.47 18.75
C GLN A 278 -7.47 -0.62 19.19
N TRP A 279 -6.77 -1.22 18.24
CA TRP A 279 -5.76 -2.26 18.45
C TRP A 279 -4.86 -2.36 17.23
N ASP A 280 -3.70 -2.99 17.38
CA ASP A 280 -2.78 -3.32 16.29
C ASP A 280 -2.20 -4.71 16.50
N HIS A 281 -1.87 -5.40 15.41
CA HIS A 281 -1.23 -6.71 15.43
C HIS A 281 -0.14 -6.77 14.37
N SER A 282 0.93 -7.51 14.65
CA SER A 282 2.03 -7.68 13.71
C SER A 282 2.41 -9.13 13.47
N LEU A 283 2.79 -9.41 12.23
CA LEU A 283 3.41 -10.65 11.80
C LEU A 283 4.90 -10.36 11.53
N GLN A 284 5.78 -10.96 12.32
CA GLN A 284 7.19 -10.97 12.02
C GLN A 284 7.45 -11.88 10.82
N LEU A 285 8.18 -11.39 9.84
CA LEU A 285 8.53 -12.11 8.61
C LEU A 285 9.97 -12.60 8.67
N ASP A 286 10.28 -13.65 7.90
CA ASP A 286 11.62 -14.21 7.74
C ASP A 286 12.51 -13.34 6.81
N ASP A 287 12.53 -12.02 7.04
CA ASP A 287 13.46 -11.08 6.38
C ASP A 287 13.43 -11.15 4.84
N VAL A 288 12.22 -11.10 4.27
CA VAL A 288 11.96 -11.28 2.84
C VAL A 288 12.61 -10.17 2.01
N ARG A 289 13.44 -10.58 1.05
CA ARG A 289 14.21 -9.67 0.19
C ARG A 289 13.61 -9.59 -1.21
N ARG A 290 13.38 -8.39 -1.70
CA ARG A 290 12.84 -8.14 -3.05
C ARG A 290 13.63 -7.04 -3.75
N GLY A 291 13.57 -7.03 -5.09
CA GLY A 291 14.19 -6.00 -5.92
C GLY A 291 13.40 -4.69 -5.99
N GLY A 292 12.28 -4.59 -5.28
CA GLY A 292 11.37 -3.44 -5.24
C GLY A 292 10.41 -3.54 -4.07
N LEU A 293 9.61 -2.49 -3.86
CA LEU A 293 8.54 -2.47 -2.86
C LEU A 293 7.39 -3.33 -3.38
N GLU A 294 7.35 -4.57 -2.94
CA GLU A 294 6.31 -5.54 -3.26
C GLU A 294 5.71 -6.05 -1.95
N GLN A 295 4.40 -6.19 -1.94
CA GLN A 295 3.66 -6.75 -0.81
C GLN A 295 4.07 -8.21 -0.59
N VAL A 296 4.39 -8.58 0.64
CA VAL A 296 4.89 -9.91 1.02
C VAL A 296 3.78 -10.78 1.62
N ALA A 297 2.97 -10.20 2.50
CA ALA A 297 1.84 -10.87 3.13
C ALA A 297 0.54 -10.11 2.84
N ASP A 298 -0.60 -10.71 3.18
CA ASP A 298 -1.88 -10.02 3.21
C ASP A 298 -2.68 -10.50 4.42
N PHE A 299 -3.86 -9.94 4.64
CA PHE A 299 -4.71 -10.27 5.78
C PHE A 299 -6.16 -10.49 5.38
N HIS A 300 -6.96 -11.05 6.28
CA HIS A 300 -8.41 -10.95 6.20
C HIS A 300 -8.96 -10.94 7.61
N TYR A 301 -9.92 -10.06 7.85
CA TYR A 301 -10.68 -10.05 9.10
C TYR A 301 -12.06 -10.65 8.87
N VAL A 302 -12.36 -11.75 9.56
CA VAL A 302 -13.61 -12.49 9.41
C VAL A 302 -13.97 -13.21 10.70
N ASN A 303 -15.26 -13.21 11.06
CA ASN A 303 -15.78 -13.89 12.25
C ASN A 303 -15.01 -13.55 13.56
N GLY A 304 -14.62 -12.29 13.73
CA GLY A 304 -13.86 -11.84 14.91
C GLY A 304 -12.35 -12.12 14.87
N HIS A 305 -11.88 -12.91 13.91
CA HIS A 305 -10.47 -13.29 13.80
C HIS A 305 -9.76 -12.45 12.76
N LEU A 306 -8.54 -12.03 13.09
CA LEU A 306 -7.56 -11.52 12.16
C LEU A 306 -6.72 -12.69 11.64
N ILE A 307 -6.66 -12.84 10.32
CA ILE A 307 -5.87 -13.87 9.66
C ILE A 307 -4.78 -13.18 8.85
N PHE A 308 -3.51 -13.40 9.18
CA PHE A 308 -2.40 -13.06 8.29
C PHE A 308 -2.09 -14.26 7.39
N LEU A 309 -1.79 -14.01 6.12
CA LEU A 309 -1.30 -15.03 5.20
C LEU A 309 -0.02 -14.55 4.51
N GLU A 310 1.00 -15.40 4.52
CA GLU A 310 2.23 -15.20 3.78
C GLU A 310 2.56 -16.42 2.91
N LYS A 311 3.25 -16.16 1.81
CA LYS A 311 3.87 -17.21 1.00
C LYS A 311 5.30 -17.39 1.48
N HIS A 312 5.62 -18.55 2.03
CA HIS A 312 6.97 -18.91 2.46
C HIS A 312 7.45 -20.10 1.65
N GLU A 313 8.36 -19.87 0.70
CA GLU A 313 8.77 -20.88 -0.30
C GLU A 313 7.53 -21.51 -0.97
N SER A 314 7.51 -22.83 -1.13
CA SER A 314 6.40 -23.58 -1.74
C SER A 314 5.28 -23.91 -0.74
N GLU A 315 5.16 -23.12 0.32
CA GLU A 315 4.16 -23.25 1.39
C GLU A 315 3.43 -21.91 1.60
N ILE A 316 2.19 -22.03 2.07
CA ILE A 316 1.39 -20.92 2.59
C ILE A 316 1.38 -21.06 4.09
N ARG A 317 1.75 -19.99 4.80
CA ARG A 317 1.62 -19.90 6.27
C ARG A 317 0.50 -18.93 6.58
N ALA A 318 -0.42 -19.36 7.43
CA ALA A 318 -1.53 -18.54 7.89
C ALA A 318 -1.56 -18.52 9.42
N ARG A 319 -1.80 -17.35 10.00
CA ARG A 319 -1.80 -17.11 11.45
C ARG A 319 -3.10 -16.43 11.86
N TRP A 320 -3.84 -17.07 12.75
CA TRP A 320 -5.10 -16.59 13.32
C TRP A 320 -4.87 -15.93 14.67
N ILE A 321 -5.50 -14.77 14.85
CA ILE A 321 -5.37 -13.95 16.05
C ILE A 321 -6.77 -13.45 16.43
N LEU A 322 -7.16 -13.65 17.68
CA LEU A 322 -8.28 -12.95 18.31
C LEU A 322 -7.79 -11.58 18.81
N PRO A 323 -8.19 -10.45 18.17
CA PRO A 323 -7.55 -9.18 18.45
C PRO A 323 -7.70 -8.67 19.89
N GLN A 324 -8.78 -9.07 20.57
CA GLN A 324 -9.09 -8.65 21.95
C GLN A 324 -8.21 -9.35 23.00
N ASP A 325 -7.81 -10.60 22.74
CA ASP A 325 -7.00 -11.39 23.67
C ASP A 325 -5.50 -11.28 23.33
N GLY A 326 -5.18 -10.98 22.07
CA GLY A 326 -3.83 -10.74 21.59
C GLY A 326 -2.91 -11.97 21.58
N GLU A 327 -3.47 -13.15 21.83
CA GLU A 327 -2.78 -14.44 21.68
C GLU A 327 -3.03 -15.04 20.30
N ASP A 328 -2.05 -15.78 19.81
CA ASP A 328 -2.18 -16.56 18.59
C ASP A 328 -3.03 -17.79 18.85
N ASP A 329 -4.17 -17.88 18.16
CA ASP A 329 -5.03 -19.05 18.29
C ASP A 329 -4.46 -20.25 17.56
N GLU A 330 -3.92 -20.03 16.35
CA GLU A 330 -3.40 -21.09 15.50
C GLU A 330 -2.44 -20.55 14.42
N THR A 331 -1.40 -21.33 14.10
CA THR A 331 -0.61 -21.17 12.89
C THR A 331 -0.73 -22.43 12.04
N VAL A 332 -1.20 -22.28 10.81
CA VAL A 332 -1.38 -23.37 9.85
C VAL A 332 -0.42 -23.18 8.69
N THR A 333 0.30 -24.24 8.34
CA THR A 333 1.16 -24.28 7.16
C THR A 333 0.64 -25.32 6.18
N GLN A 334 0.44 -24.92 4.92
CA GLN A 334 0.00 -25.81 3.86
C GLN A 334 0.90 -25.73 2.63
N LYS A 335 1.29 -26.89 2.10
CA LYS A 335 2.02 -26.95 0.82
C LYS A 335 1.15 -26.53 -0.34
N ILE A 336 1.75 -25.83 -1.30
CA ILE A 336 1.07 -25.45 -2.54
C ILE A 336 0.76 -26.73 -3.34
N LEU A 337 -0.53 -26.99 -3.51
CA LEU A 337 -1.02 -28.18 -4.21
C LEU A 337 -0.71 -28.09 -5.71
N LEU A 338 -0.33 -29.24 -6.30
CA LEU A 338 -0.14 -29.39 -7.74
C LEU A 338 -1.35 -30.08 -8.37
N PRO A 339 -1.69 -29.76 -9.64
CA PRO A 339 -2.84 -30.37 -10.32
C PRO A 339 -2.72 -31.90 -10.51
N ASN A 340 -1.51 -32.41 -10.67
CA ASN A 340 -1.26 -33.84 -10.84
C ASN A 340 -0.59 -34.41 -9.58
N PRO A 341 -1.16 -35.44 -8.92
CA PRO A 341 -0.59 -36.06 -7.72
C PRO A 341 0.81 -36.65 -7.91
N GLU A 342 1.17 -37.01 -9.14
CA GLU A 342 2.50 -37.57 -9.49
C GLU A 342 3.55 -36.47 -9.77
N ASP A 343 3.15 -35.20 -9.73
CA ASP A 343 4.09 -34.09 -9.84
C ASP A 343 4.77 -33.82 -8.49
N GLU A 344 6.08 -33.57 -8.54
CA GLU A 344 6.89 -33.16 -7.40
C GLU A 344 7.48 -31.77 -7.66
N ILE A 345 7.42 -30.87 -6.67
CA ILE A 345 8.13 -29.58 -6.72
C ILE A 345 9.61 -29.85 -6.49
N ARG A 346 10.43 -29.64 -7.53
CA ARG A 346 11.88 -29.81 -7.45
C ARG A 346 12.57 -28.56 -6.91
N SER A 347 12.09 -27.40 -7.34
CA SER A 347 12.60 -26.09 -6.94
C SER A 347 11.60 -24.99 -7.28
N GLU A 348 11.74 -23.86 -6.64
CA GLU A 348 10.97 -22.64 -6.90
C GLU A 348 11.90 -21.49 -7.28
N LYS A 349 11.42 -20.57 -8.12
CA LYS A 349 12.10 -19.28 -8.29
C LYS A 349 11.79 -18.39 -7.09
N GLU A 350 12.73 -18.34 -6.17
CA GLU A 350 12.69 -17.41 -5.04
C GLU A 350 12.50 -15.98 -5.55
N ASN A 351 11.69 -15.21 -4.83
CA ASN A 351 11.40 -13.81 -5.13
C ASN A 351 10.57 -13.52 -6.40
N GLU A 352 10.01 -14.55 -7.04
CA GLU A 352 9.09 -14.40 -8.16
C GLU A 352 7.73 -15.05 -7.83
N GLY A 353 6.99 -14.41 -6.92
CA GLY A 353 5.69 -14.90 -6.44
C GLY A 353 5.19 -14.14 -5.22
N GLY A 354 3.94 -14.37 -4.85
CA GLY A 354 3.30 -13.69 -3.73
C GLY A 354 1.94 -14.27 -3.39
N ILE A 355 1.28 -13.67 -2.40
CA ILE A 355 -0.08 -13.96 -1.98
C ILE A 355 -0.83 -12.66 -1.78
N GLN A 356 -2.09 -12.59 -2.24
CA GLN A 356 -2.92 -11.40 -2.11
C GLN A 356 -4.39 -11.77 -1.90
N TYR A 357 -5.08 -10.92 -1.16
CA TYR A 357 -6.53 -10.98 -1.00
C TYR A 357 -7.21 -10.86 -2.36
N TRP A 358 -8.29 -11.63 -2.55
CA TRP A 358 -9.06 -11.61 -3.79
C TRP A 358 -10.51 -11.14 -3.58
N TYR A 359 -11.37 -11.98 -2.99
CA TYR A 359 -12.78 -11.68 -2.73
C TYR A 359 -13.34 -12.63 -1.67
N GLY A 360 -14.34 -12.17 -0.92
CA GLY A 360 -14.92 -12.97 0.16
C GLY A 360 -13.84 -13.42 1.12
N ASN A 361 -13.71 -14.73 1.33
CA ASN A 361 -12.65 -15.34 2.14
C ASN A 361 -11.52 -15.97 1.31
N ASN A 362 -11.32 -15.47 0.09
CA ASN A 362 -10.39 -16.07 -0.85
C ASN A 362 -9.19 -15.16 -1.12
N PHE A 363 -8.04 -15.81 -1.25
CA PHE A 363 -6.78 -15.25 -1.69
C PHE A 363 -6.36 -15.96 -2.98
N PHE A 364 -5.40 -15.38 -3.68
CA PHE A 364 -4.65 -16.10 -4.71
C PHE A 364 -3.17 -16.08 -4.36
N VAL A 365 -2.52 -17.22 -4.55
CA VAL A 365 -1.07 -17.37 -4.45
C VAL A 365 -0.52 -17.69 -5.82
N TRP A 366 0.61 -17.08 -6.18
CA TRP A 366 1.25 -17.31 -7.48
C TRP A 366 2.77 -17.42 -7.35
N GLY A 367 3.38 -18.04 -8.36
CA GLY A 367 4.83 -18.14 -8.47
C GLY A 367 5.28 -19.03 -9.62
N TYR A 368 6.55 -19.39 -9.61
CA TYR A 368 7.15 -20.27 -10.61
C TYR A 368 7.78 -21.51 -9.98
N HIS A 369 7.31 -22.70 -10.36
CA HIS A 369 7.89 -23.97 -9.94
C HIS A 369 8.62 -24.65 -11.10
N THR A 370 9.72 -25.34 -10.79
CA THR A 370 10.21 -26.44 -11.61
C THR A 370 9.62 -27.72 -11.03
N ILE A 371 8.72 -28.36 -11.78
CA ILE A 371 8.07 -29.60 -11.37
C ILE A 371 8.60 -30.79 -12.15
N ARG A 372 8.64 -31.94 -11.49
CA ARG A 372 9.10 -33.21 -12.06
C ARG A 372 7.98 -34.24 -12.01
N ASN A 373 7.80 -34.97 -13.12
CA ASN A 373 6.89 -36.10 -13.20
C ASN A 373 7.57 -37.25 -13.95
N THR A 374 7.80 -38.39 -13.29
CA THR A 374 8.52 -39.53 -13.88
C THR A 374 7.66 -40.33 -14.87
N THR A 375 6.33 -40.19 -14.81
CA THR A 375 5.36 -40.91 -15.64
C THR A 375 5.15 -40.25 -17.01
N MET A 376 5.49 -38.96 -17.14
CA MET A 376 5.33 -38.20 -18.38
C MET A 376 6.57 -38.26 -19.29
N LYS A 377 6.35 -38.07 -20.60
CA LYS A 377 7.45 -37.96 -21.60
C LYS A 377 8.32 -36.73 -21.33
N GLU A 378 7.68 -35.59 -21.06
CA GLU A 378 8.35 -34.39 -20.57
C GLU A 378 8.42 -34.44 -19.04
N ARG A 379 9.56 -34.96 -18.55
CA ARG A 379 9.73 -35.31 -17.13
C ARG A 379 9.96 -34.12 -16.22
N VAL A 380 10.43 -33.00 -16.74
CA VAL A 380 10.74 -31.78 -15.97
C VAL A 380 10.22 -30.59 -16.76
N ARG A 381 9.48 -29.71 -16.10
CA ARG A 381 8.90 -28.52 -16.72
C ARG A 381 8.92 -27.34 -15.75
N GLU A 382 9.09 -26.14 -16.29
CA GLU A 382 8.88 -24.89 -15.57
C GLU A 382 7.42 -24.46 -15.75
N VAL A 383 6.75 -24.13 -14.65
CA VAL A 383 5.34 -23.73 -14.66
C VAL A 383 5.15 -22.44 -13.88
N PHE A 384 4.37 -21.54 -14.44
CA PHE A 384 3.73 -20.47 -13.68
C PHE A 384 2.41 -20.99 -13.14
N TYR A 385 2.18 -20.83 -11.84
CA TYR A 385 0.94 -21.27 -11.20
C TYR A 385 0.20 -20.09 -10.58
N ILE A 386 -1.11 -20.24 -10.49
CA ILE A 386 -2.00 -19.42 -9.67
C ILE A 386 -2.94 -20.39 -8.97
N ASN A 387 -2.91 -20.41 -7.65
CA ASN A 387 -3.82 -21.24 -6.85
C ASN A 387 -4.76 -20.34 -6.04
N LYS A 388 -6.04 -20.73 -5.99
CA LYS A 388 -7.01 -20.17 -5.05
C LYS A 388 -6.70 -20.71 -3.66
N VAL A 389 -6.67 -19.84 -2.67
CA VAL A 389 -6.55 -20.17 -1.24
C VAL A 389 -7.81 -19.68 -0.56
N GLU A 390 -8.45 -20.51 0.25
CA GLU A 390 -9.69 -20.18 0.95
C GLU A 390 -9.46 -20.32 2.45
N VAL A 391 -9.78 -19.27 3.20
CA VAL A 391 -9.75 -19.27 4.66
C VAL A 391 -11.18 -19.36 5.19
N ASN A 392 -11.41 -20.14 6.24
CA ASN A 392 -12.74 -20.33 6.83
C ASN A 392 -12.77 -19.85 8.27
#